data_AF-A0AA90TYR6-F1
#
_entry.id   AF-A0AA90TYR6-F1
#
_cell.length_a   1.000
_cell.length_b   1.000
_cell.length_c   1.000
_cell.angle_alpha   90.00
_cell.angle_beta   90.00
_cell.angle_gamma   90.00
#
_symmetry.space_group_name_H-M   'P 1'
#
loop_
_entity.id
_entity.type
_entity.pdbx_description
1 polymer ?
#
loop_
_entity_poly.entity_id
_entity_poly.type
_entity_poly.pdbx_seq_one_letter_code
_entity_poly.pdbx_strand_id
1 'polypeptide(L)'
;MIIDIYNNLIKKRKLTLMYLLSAIVATYFASWLPDFENLIGIEGARISSVVSFGALNGFLLGPFWGAIASFAGIMGHVIIRDQSPDMFHLLTPFFVAMASVVTGLCISKREKAAMVLFSILILGWYITPIGRELFYWPWFHILVLGGFILFHHKYRNRTGNVYTFAFLLFTTLIAILADHLAGSITAAILFDIPPQMFASVVTIYPIERITLAFAAAAIVYLLIIALQSTLMESETFQDKVEHKKRDELFSYVDDVKDLIDKENSK
;
A
#
# COMPACT_ATOMS: atom_id res chain seq x y z
N MET A 1 1.92 -15.65 -8.37
CA MET A 1 3.09 -15.43 -9.24
C MET A 1 3.79 -14.11 -8.93
N ILE A 2 3.19 -12.92 -9.17
CA ILE A 2 3.85 -11.62 -8.93
C ILE A 2 4.13 -11.37 -7.44
N ILE A 3 3.15 -11.62 -6.57
CA ILE A 3 3.32 -11.55 -5.11
C ILE A 3 4.46 -12.47 -4.66
N ASP A 4 4.62 -13.63 -5.30
CA ASP A 4 5.65 -14.60 -4.96
C ASP A 4 7.04 -14.17 -5.48
N ILE A 5 7.13 -13.56 -6.66
CA ILE A 5 8.36 -12.94 -7.21
C ILE A 5 8.77 -11.75 -6.33
N TYR A 6 7.82 -10.90 -5.97
CA TYR A 6 8.02 -9.76 -5.09
C TYR A 6 8.52 -10.19 -3.70
N ASN A 7 7.88 -11.21 -3.11
CA ASN A 7 8.31 -11.82 -1.85
C ASN A 7 9.72 -12.43 -1.96
N ASN A 8 10.13 -12.91 -3.14
CA ASN A 8 11.50 -13.40 -3.38
C ASN A 8 12.52 -12.25 -3.56
N LEU A 9 12.13 -11.12 -4.17
CA LEU A 9 12.99 -9.94 -4.29
C LEU A 9 13.27 -9.29 -2.92
N ILE A 10 12.28 -9.22 -2.03
CA ILE A 10 12.43 -8.73 -0.65
C ILE A 10 13.42 -9.56 0.18
N LYS A 11 13.71 -10.81 -0.18
CA LYS A 11 14.70 -11.62 0.57
C LYS A 11 16.14 -11.12 0.39
N LYS A 12 16.43 -10.32 -0.64
CA LYS A 12 17.77 -9.76 -0.88
C LYS A 12 17.97 -8.50 -0.03
N ARG A 13 18.63 -8.65 1.13
CA ARG A 13 18.85 -7.60 2.16
C ARG A 13 19.26 -6.22 1.62
N LYS A 14 20.14 -6.14 0.61
CA LYS A 14 20.57 -4.86 0.01
C LYS A 14 19.44 -4.15 -0.75
N LEU A 15 18.63 -4.89 -1.50
CA LEU A 15 17.48 -4.34 -2.24
C LEU A 15 16.38 -3.92 -1.27
N THR A 16 16.12 -4.72 -0.22
CA THR A 16 15.16 -4.38 0.83
C THR A 16 15.50 -3.06 1.50
N LEU A 17 16.78 -2.83 1.80
CA LEU A 17 17.23 -1.57 2.40
C LEU A 17 17.01 -0.38 1.46
N MET A 18 17.33 -0.53 0.16
CA MET A 18 17.08 0.52 -0.82
C MET A 18 15.59 0.86 -0.92
N TYR A 19 14.73 -0.14 -1.06
CA TYR A 19 13.28 0.08 -1.13
C TYR A 19 12.72 0.68 0.16
N LEU A 20 13.23 0.26 1.33
CA LEU A 20 12.86 0.81 2.62
C LEU A 20 13.21 2.31 2.69
N LEU A 21 14.44 2.67 2.34
CA LEU A 21 14.87 4.08 2.35
C LEU A 21 14.08 4.92 1.35
N SER A 22 13.85 4.41 0.13
CA SER A 22 13.01 5.09 -0.86
C SER A 22 11.58 5.30 -0.36
N ALA A 23 10.99 4.31 0.31
CA ALA A 23 9.66 4.42 0.89
C ALA A 23 9.59 5.44 2.03
N ILE A 24 10.60 5.46 2.93
CA ILE A 24 10.70 6.46 4.00
C ILE A 24 10.76 7.87 3.40
N VAL A 25 11.65 8.09 2.43
CA VAL A 25 11.84 9.39 1.77
C VAL A 25 10.56 9.81 1.04
N ALA A 26 9.96 8.92 0.25
CA ALA A 26 8.72 9.21 -0.46
C ALA A 26 7.58 9.56 0.49
N THR A 27 7.44 8.83 1.60
CA THR A 27 6.40 9.08 2.60
C THR A 27 6.64 10.38 3.35
N TYR A 28 7.89 10.68 3.70
CA TYR A 28 8.27 11.96 4.30
C TYR A 28 7.94 13.13 3.36
N PHE A 29 8.26 13.06 2.07
CA PHE A 29 7.92 14.14 1.14
C PHE A 29 6.42 14.22 0.84
N ALA A 30 5.71 13.09 0.86
CA ALA A 30 4.27 13.06 0.67
C ALA A 30 3.51 13.86 1.75
N SER A 31 4.03 13.94 2.97
CA SER A 31 3.40 14.74 4.04
C SER A 31 3.58 16.25 3.90
N TRP A 32 4.34 16.69 2.89
CA TRP A 32 4.43 18.10 2.48
C TRP A 32 3.55 18.41 1.27
N LEU A 33 2.90 17.41 0.66
CA LEU A 33 1.93 17.66 -0.40
C LEU A 33 0.73 18.41 0.17
N PRO A 34 0.08 19.28 -0.63
CA PRO A 34 -1.11 19.96 -0.19
C PRO A 34 -2.18 18.92 0.17
N ASP A 35 -2.56 18.94 1.44
CA ASP A 35 -3.71 18.19 1.91
C ASP A 35 -4.98 18.81 1.31
N PHE A 36 -6.06 18.05 1.24
CA PHE A 36 -7.35 18.63 0.86
C PHE A 36 -7.80 19.56 1.99
N GLU A 37 -7.49 20.85 1.85
CA GLU A 37 -7.93 21.92 2.73
C GLU A 37 -9.30 22.45 2.28
N ASN A 38 -10.15 22.86 3.23
CA ASN A 38 -11.50 23.40 2.97
C ASN A 38 -12.44 22.42 2.27
N LEU A 39 -12.55 21.22 2.84
CA LEU A 39 -13.56 20.25 2.46
C LEU A 39 -14.94 20.88 2.58
N ILE A 40 -15.79 20.66 1.56
CA ILE A 40 -17.09 21.30 1.43
C ILE A 40 -17.87 21.16 2.75
N GLY A 41 -18.05 22.27 3.47
CA GLY A 41 -18.87 22.34 4.67
C GLY A 41 -18.14 22.39 6.02
N ILE A 42 -16.81 22.28 6.09
CA ILE A 42 -16.07 22.47 7.36
C ILE A 42 -14.75 23.23 7.12
N GLU A 43 -14.70 24.47 7.60
CA GLU A 43 -13.45 25.26 7.64
C GLU A 43 -12.43 24.61 8.58
N GLY A 44 -11.18 24.48 8.12
CA GLY A 44 -10.07 23.94 8.92
C GLY A 44 -9.93 22.40 8.94
N ALA A 45 -10.85 21.66 8.34
CA ALA A 45 -10.68 20.21 8.15
C ALA A 45 -9.56 19.94 7.11
N ARG A 46 -8.54 19.18 7.50
CA ARG A 46 -7.44 18.73 6.65
C ARG A 46 -7.47 17.22 6.49
N ILE A 47 -7.38 16.74 5.26
CA ILE A 47 -7.22 15.31 4.98
C ILE A 47 -5.84 15.03 4.42
N SER A 48 -5.09 14.25 5.19
CA SER A 48 -3.76 13.88 4.81
C SER A 48 -3.76 12.85 3.69
N SER A 49 -3.23 13.24 2.53
CA SER A 49 -3.03 12.34 1.38
C SER A 49 -2.01 11.22 1.69
N VAL A 50 -1.21 11.44 2.73
CA VAL A 50 -0.20 10.54 3.31
C VAL A 50 -0.69 9.13 3.58
N VAL A 51 -1.95 8.96 4.01
CA VAL A 51 -2.48 7.62 4.31
C VAL A 51 -2.42 6.69 3.10
N SER A 52 -2.50 7.25 1.89
CA SER A 52 -2.32 6.51 0.63
C SER A 52 -0.91 5.93 0.52
N PHE A 53 0.10 6.67 0.97
CA PHE A 53 1.49 6.20 1.04
C PHE A 53 1.68 5.13 2.11
N GLY A 54 0.95 5.23 3.23
CA GLY A 54 0.84 4.13 4.20
C GLY A 54 0.37 2.83 3.53
N ALA A 55 -0.75 2.89 2.82
CA ALA A 55 -1.28 1.74 2.09
C ALA A 55 -0.29 1.21 1.03
N LEU A 56 0.31 2.11 0.22
CA LEU A 56 1.33 1.79 -0.78
C LEU A 56 2.54 1.06 -0.18
N ASN A 57 3.07 1.56 0.93
CA ASN A 57 4.22 0.97 1.61
C ASN A 57 3.94 -0.45 2.09
N GLY A 58 2.72 -0.76 2.52
CA GLY A 58 2.38 -2.13 2.90
C GLY A 58 2.24 -3.08 1.71
N PHE A 59 1.77 -2.61 0.54
CA PHE A 59 1.76 -3.42 -0.69
C PHE A 59 3.14 -3.72 -1.21
N LEU A 60 4.01 -2.71 -1.16
CA LEU A 60 5.40 -2.86 -1.47
C LEU A 60 6.01 -3.67 -0.32
N LEU A 61 6.46 -3.07 0.76
CA LEU A 61 7.37 -3.70 1.70
C LEU A 61 6.76 -4.78 2.62
N GLY A 62 5.46 -5.07 2.51
CA GLY A 62 4.74 -5.97 3.40
C GLY A 62 4.44 -5.33 4.76
N PRO A 63 3.85 -6.10 5.69
CA PRO A 63 3.23 -5.53 6.89
C PRO A 63 4.26 -4.95 7.88
N PHE A 64 5.44 -5.56 8.00
CA PHE A 64 6.45 -5.13 8.97
C PHE A 64 7.30 -3.97 8.45
N TRP A 65 7.97 -4.16 7.30
CA TRP A 65 8.83 -3.13 6.72
C TRP A 65 8.03 -1.94 6.18
N GLY A 66 6.81 -2.16 5.68
CA GLY A 66 5.92 -1.09 5.29
C GLY A 66 5.53 -0.22 6.48
N ALA A 67 5.20 -0.83 7.62
CA ALA A 67 4.87 -0.10 8.85
C ALA A 67 6.06 0.73 9.34
N ILE A 68 7.29 0.17 9.35
CA ILE A 68 8.50 0.90 9.70
C ILE A 68 8.73 2.09 8.76
N ALA A 69 8.56 1.88 7.44
CA ALA A 69 8.74 2.93 6.45
C ALA A 69 7.78 4.09 6.66
N SER A 70 6.49 3.78 6.82
CA SER A 70 5.43 4.75 7.05
C SER A 70 5.60 5.49 8.36
N PHE A 71 5.89 4.75 9.44
CA PHE A 71 6.14 5.35 10.75
C PHE A 71 7.32 6.32 10.70
N ALA A 72 8.47 5.90 10.16
CA ALA A 72 9.67 6.73 10.13
C ALA A 72 9.49 7.96 9.24
N GLY A 73 8.84 7.81 8.07
CA GLY A 73 8.56 8.93 7.17
C GLY A 73 7.70 10.01 7.84
N ILE A 74 6.63 9.61 8.52
CA ILE A 74 5.70 10.56 9.16
C ILE A 74 6.24 11.09 10.48
N MET A 75 6.93 10.26 11.26
CA MET A 75 7.61 10.73 12.47
C MET A 75 8.65 11.80 12.14
N GLY A 76 9.42 11.62 11.05
CA GLY A 76 10.35 12.64 10.56
C GLY A 76 9.66 13.96 10.23
N HIS A 77 8.48 13.92 9.61
CA HIS A 77 7.69 15.13 9.34
C HIS A 77 7.19 15.80 10.62
N VAL A 78 6.63 15.03 11.55
CA VAL A 78 6.09 15.56 12.81
C VAL A 78 7.17 16.29 13.61
N ILE A 79 8.36 15.69 13.74
CA ILE A 79 9.48 16.28 14.51
C ILE A 79 10.01 17.56 13.85
N ILE A 80 10.00 17.64 12.52
CA ILE A 80 10.57 18.80 11.80
C ILE A 80 9.56 19.95 11.70
N ARG A 81 8.28 19.64 11.46
CA ARG A 81 7.24 20.64 11.21
C ARG A 81 6.80 21.34 12.48
N ASP A 82 6.70 20.60 13.59
CA ASP A 82 6.19 21.12 14.85
C ASP A 82 7.28 20.99 15.92
N GLN A 83 7.64 22.11 16.54
CA GLN A 83 8.64 22.15 17.62
C GLN A 83 8.05 21.68 18.96
N SER A 84 6.71 21.61 19.07
CA SER A 84 5.99 21.15 20.26
C SER A 84 4.72 20.39 19.85
N PRO A 85 4.85 19.23 19.17
CA PRO A 85 3.71 18.49 18.67
C PRO A 85 2.83 18.01 19.83
N ASP A 86 1.53 18.19 19.68
CA ASP A 86 0.58 17.60 20.61
C ASP A 86 0.59 16.05 20.55
N MET A 87 -0.05 15.43 21.52
CA MET A 87 -0.11 13.96 21.61
C MET A 87 -0.74 13.32 20.37
N PHE A 88 -1.71 13.97 19.74
CA PHE A 88 -2.38 13.42 18.55
C PHE A 88 -1.45 13.40 17.34
N HIS A 89 -0.69 14.48 17.13
CA HIS A 89 0.33 14.55 16.08
C HIS A 89 1.44 13.52 16.31
N LEU A 90 1.86 13.29 17.56
CA LEU A 90 2.82 12.23 17.90
C LEU A 90 2.29 10.80 17.66
N LEU A 91 0.96 10.61 17.72
CA LEU A 91 0.32 9.32 17.45
C LEU A 91 0.01 9.08 15.97
N THR A 92 -0.06 10.14 15.16
CA THR A 92 -0.36 10.06 13.72
C THR A 92 0.53 9.07 12.94
N PRO A 93 1.85 8.98 13.18
CA PRO A 93 2.70 7.96 12.55
C PRO A 93 2.23 6.52 12.76
N PHE A 94 1.58 6.21 13.89
CA PHE A 94 1.05 4.87 14.16
C PHE A 94 -0.19 4.56 13.33
N PHE A 95 -1.03 5.55 13.03
CA PHE A 95 -2.23 5.36 12.20
C PHE A 95 -1.82 5.07 10.75
N VAL A 96 -0.86 5.82 10.22
CA VAL A 96 -0.34 5.60 8.86
C VAL A 96 0.40 4.25 8.78
N ALA A 97 1.14 3.88 9.82
CA ALA A 97 1.75 2.54 9.93
C ALA A 97 0.69 1.43 9.98
N MET A 98 -0.46 1.65 10.63
CA MET A 98 -1.60 0.72 10.65
C MET A 98 -2.10 0.45 9.23
N ALA A 99 -2.22 1.47 8.39
CA ALA A 99 -2.58 1.30 6.98
C ALA A 99 -1.61 0.36 6.25
N SER A 100 -0.30 0.51 6.48
CA SER A 100 0.72 -0.42 5.93
C SER A 100 0.59 -1.84 6.48
N VAL A 101 0.29 -2.00 7.77
CA VAL A 101 0.07 -3.33 8.36
C VAL A 101 -1.12 -4.00 7.68
N VAL A 102 -2.24 -3.30 7.52
CA VAL A 102 -3.45 -3.83 6.89
C VAL A 102 -3.20 -4.25 5.44
N THR A 103 -2.65 -3.38 4.59
CA THR A 103 -2.38 -3.75 3.18
C THR A 103 -1.32 -4.85 3.08
N GLY A 104 -0.29 -4.78 3.92
CA GLY A 104 0.77 -5.78 4.00
C GLY A 104 0.26 -7.16 4.42
N LEU A 105 -0.68 -7.23 5.37
CA LEU A 105 -1.33 -8.49 5.75
C LEU A 105 -2.14 -9.07 4.59
N CYS A 106 -2.87 -8.23 3.85
CA CYS A 106 -3.63 -8.67 2.67
C CYS A 106 -2.73 -9.22 1.57
N ILE A 107 -1.65 -8.51 1.19
CA ILE A 107 -0.73 -9.00 0.14
C ILE A 107 0.06 -10.25 0.58
N SER A 108 0.26 -10.42 1.89
CA SER A 108 0.90 -11.61 2.48
C SER A 108 -0.05 -12.81 2.64
N LYS A 109 -1.25 -12.77 2.05
CA LYS A 109 -2.29 -13.83 2.15
C LYS A 109 -2.75 -14.07 3.61
N ARG A 110 -2.73 -13.01 4.43
CA ARG A 110 -3.21 -12.98 5.82
C ARG A 110 -4.41 -12.04 5.95
N GLU A 111 -5.29 -12.05 4.96
CA GLU A 111 -6.47 -11.17 4.86
C GLU A 111 -7.39 -11.30 6.09
N LYS A 112 -7.48 -12.51 6.68
CA LYS A 112 -8.22 -12.73 7.93
C LYS A 112 -7.70 -11.88 9.08
N ALA A 113 -6.38 -11.73 9.21
CA ALA A 113 -5.79 -10.89 10.26
C ALA A 113 -6.11 -9.41 10.03
N ALA A 114 -6.08 -8.96 8.76
CA ALA A 114 -6.49 -7.60 8.40
C ALA A 114 -7.98 -7.34 8.72
N MET A 115 -8.86 -8.29 8.40
CA MET A 115 -10.29 -8.20 8.74
C MET A 115 -10.54 -8.16 10.25
N VAL A 116 -9.83 -8.98 11.03
CA VAL A 116 -9.92 -8.98 12.49
C VAL A 116 -9.45 -7.65 13.06
N LEU A 117 -8.29 -7.15 12.61
CA LEU A 117 -7.74 -5.86 13.03
C LEU A 117 -8.73 -4.71 12.76
N PHE A 118 -9.30 -4.66 11.55
CA PHE A 118 -10.29 -3.65 11.20
C PHE A 118 -11.59 -3.78 12.00
N SER A 119 -12.04 -5.02 12.27
CA SER A 119 -13.22 -5.28 13.11
C SER A 119 -13.00 -4.80 14.55
N ILE A 120 -11.81 -5.02 15.11
CA ILE A 120 -11.44 -4.53 16.44
C ILE A 120 -11.53 -3.00 16.51
N LEU A 121 -11.10 -2.29 15.47
CA LEU A 121 -11.24 -0.82 15.42
C LEU A 121 -12.71 -0.40 15.37
N ILE A 122 -13.56 -1.08 14.59
CA ILE A 122 -15.01 -0.80 14.56
C ILE A 122 -15.63 -1.00 15.95
N LEU A 123 -15.28 -2.09 16.63
CA LEU A 123 -15.73 -2.32 18.01
C LEU A 123 -15.18 -1.26 18.96
N GLY A 124 -13.93 -0.84 18.77
CA GLY A 124 -13.27 0.21 19.54
C GLY A 124 -14.03 1.54 19.51
N TRP A 125 -14.60 1.90 18.36
CA TRP A 125 -15.46 3.09 18.25
C TRP A 125 -16.64 3.03 19.22
N TYR A 126 -17.35 1.91 19.26
CA TYR A 126 -18.52 1.72 20.13
C TYR A 126 -18.20 1.67 21.63
N ILE A 127 -16.93 1.50 22.00
CA ILE A 127 -16.48 1.60 23.40
C ILE A 127 -16.42 3.07 23.86
N THR A 128 -16.23 4.02 22.95
CA THR A 128 -16.14 5.45 23.29
C THR A 128 -17.52 6.04 23.63
N PRO A 129 -17.61 7.07 24.51
CA PRO A 129 -18.87 7.77 24.77
C PRO A 129 -19.50 8.35 23.50
N ILE A 130 -18.69 9.04 22.68
CA ILE A 130 -19.12 9.62 21.41
C ILE A 130 -19.64 8.55 20.45
N GLY A 131 -18.95 7.40 20.37
CA GLY A 131 -19.38 6.33 19.47
C GLY A 131 -20.66 5.62 19.89
N ARG A 132 -21.04 5.66 21.18
CA ARG A 132 -22.37 5.21 21.63
C ARG A 132 -23.47 6.20 21.27
N GLU A 133 -23.19 7.49 21.36
CA GLU A 133 -24.13 8.55 20.96
C GLU A 133 -24.33 8.57 19.44
N LEU A 134 -23.23 8.48 18.69
CA LEU A 134 -23.19 8.41 17.23
C LEU A 134 -22.90 7.00 16.72
N PHE A 135 -23.80 6.07 17.06
CA PHE A 135 -23.65 4.66 16.71
C PHE A 135 -23.63 4.39 15.19
N TYR A 136 -24.21 5.29 14.39
CA TYR A 136 -24.28 5.15 12.93
C TYR A 136 -23.04 5.69 12.21
N TRP A 137 -22.13 6.41 12.90
CA TRP A 137 -20.98 7.04 12.26
C TRP A 137 -20.08 6.06 11.46
N PRO A 138 -19.72 4.86 11.96
CA PRO A 138 -18.89 3.92 11.22
C PRO A 138 -19.67 3.08 10.19
N TRP A 139 -20.85 3.52 9.72
CA TRP A 139 -21.67 2.80 8.74
C TRP A 139 -20.87 2.38 7.49
N PHE A 140 -20.04 3.28 6.96
CA PHE A 140 -19.24 3.01 5.77
C PHE A 140 -18.12 2.00 6.06
N HIS A 141 -17.54 2.02 7.26
CA HIS A 141 -16.54 1.05 7.69
C HIS A 141 -17.14 -0.37 7.73
N ILE A 142 -18.35 -0.50 8.27
CA ILE A 142 -19.10 -1.76 8.33
C ILE A 142 -19.43 -2.25 6.90
N LEU A 143 -19.92 -1.37 6.02
CA LEU A 143 -20.21 -1.72 4.63
C LEU A 143 -18.96 -2.19 3.88
N VAL A 144 -17.83 -1.51 4.03
CA VAL A 144 -16.58 -1.91 3.37
C VAL A 144 -16.06 -3.24 3.91
N LEU A 145 -16.12 -3.47 5.23
CA LEU A 145 -15.75 -4.75 5.81
C LEU A 145 -16.65 -5.89 5.26
N GLY A 146 -17.97 -5.69 5.24
CA GLY A 146 -18.91 -6.65 4.67
C GLY A 146 -18.64 -6.91 3.18
N GLY A 147 -18.43 -5.86 2.40
CA GLY A 147 -18.08 -5.94 0.99
C GLY A 147 -16.79 -6.71 0.75
N PHE A 148 -15.76 -6.48 1.55
CA PHE A 148 -14.50 -7.22 1.45
C PHE A 148 -14.63 -8.69 1.85
N ILE A 149 -15.39 -9.00 2.91
CA ILE A 149 -15.66 -10.40 3.30
C ILE A 149 -16.36 -11.14 2.15
N LEU A 150 -17.40 -10.54 1.56
CA LEU A 150 -18.13 -11.12 0.43
C LEU A 150 -17.23 -11.28 -0.81
N PHE A 151 -16.44 -10.24 -1.12
CA PHE A 151 -15.50 -10.28 -2.24
C PHE A 151 -14.44 -11.36 -2.03
N HIS A 152 -13.82 -11.43 -0.85
CA HIS A 152 -12.84 -12.44 -0.50
C HIS A 152 -13.44 -13.84 -0.55
N HIS A 153 -14.63 -14.05 -0.01
CA HIS A 153 -15.28 -15.36 -0.04
C HIS A 153 -15.57 -15.83 -1.48
N LYS A 154 -16.09 -14.95 -2.34
CA LYS A 154 -16.54 -15.31 -3.69
C LYS A 154 -15.43 -15.33 -4.74
N TYR A 155 -14.45 -14.44 -4.63
CA TYR A 155 -13.50 -14.15 -5.72
C TYR A 155 -12.02 -14.37 -5.36
N ARG A 156 -11.70 -14.88 -4.17
CA ARG A 156 -10.30 -15.13 -3.75
C ARG A 156 -9.45 -15.92 -4.75
N ASN A 157 -10.05 -16.87 -5.46
CA ASN A 157 -9.34 -17.73 -6.42
C ASN A 157 -9.50 -17.28 -7.87
N ARG A 158 -10.17 -16.15 -8.13
CA ARG A 158 -10.32 -15.64 -9.50
C ARG A 158 -9.06 -14.92 -9.93
N THR A 159 -8.65 -15.21 -11.16
CA THR A 159 -7.54 -14.54 -11.82
C THR A 159 -8.08 -13.59 -12.88
N GLY A 160 -7.43 -12.44 -13.04
CA GLY A 160 -7.81 -11.44 -14.05
C GLY A 160 -7.57 -10.01 -13.58
N ASN A 161 -7.28 -9.13 -14.53
CA ASN A 161 -6.92 -7.74 -14.30
C ASN A 161 -7.95 -6.97 -13.44
N VAL A 162 -9.24 -7.16 -13.74
CA VAL A 162 -10.34 -6.53 -13.00
C VAL A 162 -10.42 -7.03 -11.56
N TYR A 163 -10.24 -8.34 -11.33
CA TYR A 163 -10.26 -8.91 -9.98
C TYR A 163 -9.04 -8.48 -9.16
N THR A 164 -7.87 -8.41 -9.79
CA THR A 164 -6.66 -7.87 -9.14
C THR A 164 -6.88 -6.42 -8.74
N PHE A 165 -7.36 -5.57 -9.64
CA PHE A 165 -7.64 -4.17 -9.32
C PHE A 165 -8.67 -4.03 -8.21
N ALA A 166 -9.78 -4.78 -8.27
CA ALA A 166 -10.81 -4.76 -7.23
C ALA A 166 -10.27 -5.22 -5.87
N PHE A 167 -9.42 -6.25 -5.83
CA PHE A 167 -8.76 -6.69 -4.60
C PHE A 167 -7.85 -5.60 -4.02
N LEU A 168 -7.04 -4.96 -4.86
CA LEU A 168 -6.18 -3.85 -4.46
C LEU A 168 -7.03 -2.69 -3.90
N LEU A 169 -8.13 -2.35 -4.57
CA LEU A 169 -9.05 -1.27 -4.16
C LEU A 169 -9.72 -1.56 -2.82
N PHE A 170 -10.25 -2.77 -2.59
CA PHE A 170 -10.82 -3.08 -1.29
C PHE A 170 -9.76 -3.10 -0.18
N THR A 171 -8.56 -3.59 -0.51
CA THR A 171 -7.45 -3.65 0.44
C THR A 171 -6.97 -2.25 0.83
N THR A 172 -6.81 -1.33 -0.13
CA THR A 172 -6.50 0.08 0.16
C THR A 172 -7.63 0.73 0.96
N LEU A 173 -8.89 0.44 0.62
CA LEU A 173 -10.04 1.05 1.29
C LEU A 173 -10.13 0.63 2.76
N ILE A 174 -9.94 -0.66 3.09
CA ILE A 174 -9.87 -1.11 4.50
C ILE A 174 -8.68 -0.46 5.21
N ALA A 175 -7.52 -0.36 4.59
CA ALA A 175 -6.33 0.22 5.21
C ALA A 175 -6.51 1.71 5.54
N ILE A 176 -7.04 2.47 4.59
CA ILE A 176 -7.30 3.91 4.75
C ILE A 176 -8.40 4.14 5.79
N LEU A 177 -9.43 3.29 5.81
CA LEU A 177 -10.46 3.37 6.84
C LEU A 177 -9.95 2.93 8.21
N ALA A 178 -8.99 2.00 8.29
CA ALA A 178 -8.37 1.60 9.55
C ALA A 178 -7.56 2.76 10.16
N ASP A 179 -6.76 3.46 9.36
CA ASP A 179 -6.08 4.69 9.75
C ASP A 179 -7.08 5.75 10.23
N HIS A 180 -8.10 6.03 9.42
CA HIS A 180 -9.13 7.02 9.74
C HIS A 180 -9.87 6.72 11.04
N LEU A 181 -10.25 5.46 11.25
CA LEU A 181 -10.96 5.02 12.43
C LEU A 181 -10.07 5.03 13.68
N ALA A 182 -8.81 4.63 13.55
CA ALA A 182 -7.83 4.73 14.63
C ALA A 182 -7.62 6.19 15.06
N GLY A 183 -7.43 7.09 14.10
CA GLY A 183 -7.34 8.53 14.36
C GLY A 183 -8.60 9.09 14.99
N SER A 184 -9.79 8.69 14.50
CA SER A 184 -11.08 9.15 15.05
C SER A 184 -11.30 8.70 16.49
N ILE A 185 -10.96 7.45 16.82
CA ILE A 185 -11.02 6.92 18.18
C ILE A 185 -10.05 7.67 19.09
N THR A 186 -8.80 7.88 18.64
CA THR A 186 -7.82 8.62 19.43
C THR A 186 -8.25 10.07 19.63
N ALA A 187 -8.79 10.73 18.61
CA ALA A 187 -9.31 12.09 18.72
C ALA A 187 -10.46 12.16 19.74
N ALA A 188 -11.39 11.21 19.69
CA ALA A 188 -12.50 11.10 20.65
C ALA A 188 -12.06 10.84 22.10
N ILE A 189 -10.85 10.30 22.31
CA ILE A 189 -10.28 10.04 23.65
C ILE A 189 -9.47 11.23 24.15
N LEU A 190 -8.66 11.85 23.28
CA LEU A 190 -7.73 12.92 23.66
C LEU A 190 -8.40 14.29 23.71
N PHE A 191 -9.43 14.50 22.91
CA PHE A 191 -10.08 15.78 22.75
C PHE A 191 -11.56 15.68 23.12
N ASP A 192 -12.08 16.73 23.76
CA ASP A 192 -13.50 16.87 24.08
C ASP A 192 -14.28 17.34 22.85
N ILE A 193 -14.27 16.51 21.80
CA ILE A 193 -14.88 16.84 20.51
C ILE A 193 -16.39 16.61 20.62
N PRO A 194 -17.23 17.63 20.33
CA PRO A 194 -18.67 17.45 20.35
C PRO A 194 -19.11 16.48 19.23
N PRO A 195 -20.07 15.58 19.48
CA PRO A 195 -20.57 14.62 18.49
C PRO A 195 -20.94 15.26 17.15
N GLN A 196 -21.47 16.48 17.16
CA GLN A 196 -21.88 17.22 15.96
C GLN A 196 -20.75 17.38 14.94
N MET A 197 -19.48 17.44 15.38
CA MET A 197 -18.31 17.51 14.48
C MET A 197 -18.06 16.21 13.72
N PHE A 198 -18.38 15.06 14.30
CA PHE A 198 -18.35 13.78 13.60
C PHE A 198 -19.55 13.61 12.67
N ALA A 199 -20.72 14.09 13.10
CA ALA A 199 -21.94 14.02 12.31
C ALA A 199 -21.86 14.87 11.02
N SER A 200 -21.19 16.02 11.06
CA SER A 200 -21.07 16.92 9.89
C SER A 200 -20.25 16.31 8.75
N VAL A 201 -19.28 15.44 9.03
CA VAL A 201 -18.45 14.76 8.02
C VAL A 201 -18.99 13.41 7.55
N VAL A 202 -20.10 12.92 8.13
CA VAL A 202 -20.53 11.50 7.99
C VAL A 202 -20.82 11.07 6.54
N THR A 203 -21.21 12.00 5.68
CA THR A 203 -21.50 11.78 4.26
C THR A 203 -20.32 12.12 3.35
N ILE A 204 -19.40 12.95 3.83
CA ILE A 204 -18.27 13.47 3.07
C ILE A 204 -17.09 12.49 3.14
N TYR A 205 -16.78 11.98 4.34
CA TYR A 205 -15.64 11.08 4.54
C TYR A 205 -15.63 9.85 3.61
N PRO A 206 -16.76 9.19 3.29
CA PRO A 206 -16.73 8.03 2.39
C PRO A 206 -16.21 8.40 1.00
N ILE A 207 -16.61 9.56 0.46
CA ILE A 207 -16.22 10.03 -0.87
C ILE A 207 -14.70 10.26 -0.92
N GLU A 208 -14.16 10.89 0.12
CA GLU A 208 -12.74 11.18 0.25
C GLU A 208 -11.92 9.90 0.39
N ARG A 209 -12.35 8.98 1.26
CA ARG A 209 -11.65 7.72 1.51
C ARG A 209 -11.68 6.82 0.27
N ILE A 210 -12.76 6.82 -0.50
CA ILE A 210 -12.83 6.15 -1.80
C ILE A 210 -11.84 6.78 -2.80
N THR A 211 -11.79 8.10 -2.90
CA THR A 211 -10.88 8.81 -3.80
C THR A 211 -9.42 8.47 -3.51
N LEU A 212 -9.02 8.53 -2.23
CA LEU A 212 -7.66 8.17 -1.80
C LEU A 212 -7.36 6.68 -2.06
N ALA A 213 -8.31 5.79 -1.74
CA ALA A 213 -8.16 4.36 -1.96
C ALA A 213 -8.02 4.01 -3.44
N PHE A 214 -8.76 4.69 -4.31
CA PHE A 214 -8.70 4.52 -5.75
C PHE A 214 -7.36 4.99 -6.30
N ALA A 215 -6.88 6.18 -5.91
CA ALA A 215 -5.58 6.69 -6.31
C ALA A 215 -4.45 5.73 -5.91
N ALA A 216 -4.43 5.29 -4.64
CA ALA A 216 -3.45 4.34 -4.14
C ALA A 216 -3.52 3.00 -4.89
N ALA A 217 -4.71 2.45 -5.10
CA ALA A 217 -4.90 1.18 -5.81
C ALA A 217 -4.46 1.27 -7.27
N ALA A 218 -4.76 2.38 -7.95
CA ALA A 218 -4.33 2.64 -9.32
C ALA A 218 -2.80 2.70 -9.42
N ILE A 219 -2.13 3.40 -8.51
CA ILE A 219 -0.66 3.46 -8.48
C ILE A 219 -0.07 2.06 -8.30
N VAL A 220 -0.53 1.28 -7.32
CA VAL A 220 -0.05 -0.10 -7.11
C VAL A 220 -0.31 -0.96 -8.33
N TYR A 221 -1.50 -0.85 -8.91
CA TYR A 221 -1.89 -1.65 -10.07
C TYR A 221 -1.00 -1.35 -11.29
N LEU A 222 -0.73 -0.08 -11.57
CA LEU A 222 0.18 0.34 -12.62
C LEU A 222 1.62 -0.12 -12.36
N LEU A 223 2.09 -0.04 -11.12
CA LEU A 223 3.41 -0.57 -10.72
C LEU A 223 3.49 -2.08 -10.96
N ILE A 224 2.44 -2.82 -10.62
CA ILE A 224 2.37 -4.27 -10.88
C ILE A 224 2.44 -4.55 -12.38
N ILE A 225 1.67 -3.85 -13.21
CA ILE A 225 1.70 -4.03 -14.67
C ILE A 225 3.07 -3.69 -15.24
N ALA A 226 3.66 -2.56 -14.82
CA ALA A 226 4.97 -2.12 -15.28
C ALA A 226 6.04 -3.17 -14.95
N LEU A 227 6.05 -3.67 -13.71
CA LEU A 227 6.96 -4.74 -13.29
C LEU A 227 6.76 -6.01 -14.09
N GLN A 228 5.51 -6.41 -14.37
CA GLN A 228 5.24 -7.56 -15.22
C GLN A 228 5.79 -7.38 -16.63
N SER A 229 5.57 -6.22 -17.23
CA SER A 229 6.06 -5.90 -18.57
C SER A 229 7.58 -5.94 -18.62
N THR A 230 8.26 -5.33 -17.66
CA THR A 230 9.72 -5.31 -17.60
C THR A 230 10.31 -6.70 -17.35
N LEU A 231 9.67 -7.53 -16.51
CA LEU A 231 10.12 -8.90 -16.27
C LEU A 231 9.99 -9.76 -17.53
N MET A 232 8.86 -9.70 -18.23
CA MET A 232 8.67 -10.41 -19.49
C MET A 232 9.67 -9.98 -20.57
N GLU A 233 9.96 -8.69 -20.64
CA GLU A 233 10.97 -8.15 -21.56
C GLU A 233 12.38 -8.62 -21.18
N SER A 234 12.68 -8.74 -19.88
CA SER A 234 13.98 -9.22 -19.40
C SER A 234 14.23 -10.70 -19.71
N GLU A 235 13.22 -11.57 -19.58
CA GLU A 235 13.31 -12.98 -19.97
C GLU A 235 13.54 -13.09 -21.49
N THR A 236 12.76 -12.33 -22.26
CA THR A 236 12.93 -12.26 -23.73
C THR A 236 14.32 -11.76 -24.13
N PHE A 237 14.86 -10.79 -23.38
CA PHE A 237 16.21 -10.27 -23.61
C PHE A 237 17.28 -11.32 -23.27
N GLN A 238 17.11 -12.04 -22.17
CA GLN A 238 18.03 -13.10 -21.75
C GLN A 238 18.07 -14.22 -22.80
N ASP A 239 16.92 -14.65 -23.31
CA ASP A 239 16.82 -15.64 -24.38
C ASP A 239 17.54 -15.18 -25.65
N LYS A 240 17.39 -13.90 -26.03
CA LYS A 240 18.09 -13.31 -27.19
C LYS A 240 19.60 -13.30 -26.99
N VAL A 241 20.09 -12.96 -25.80
CA VAL A 241 21.53 -12.95 -25.48
C VAL A 241 22.09 -14.37 -25.52
N GLU A 242 21.35 -15.35 -25.00
CA GLU A 242 21.77 -16.76 -24.99
C GLU A 242 21.79 -17.34 -26.41
N HIS A 243 20.81 -17.03 -27.25
CA HIS A 243 20.79 -17.41 -28.66
C HIS A 243 21.96 -16.80 -29.43
N LYS A 244 22.23 -15.50 -29.27
CA LYS A 244 23.35 -14.84 -29.95
C LYS A 244 24.70 -15.43 -29.56
N LYS A 245 24.92 -15.73 -28.28
CA LYS A 245 26.14 -16.42 -27.82
C LYS A 245 26.29 -17.80 -28.43
N ARG A 246 25.19 -18.53 -28.59
CA ARG A 246 25.18 -19.85 -29.21
C ARG A 246 25.53 -19.77 -30.70
N ASP A 247 24.98 -18.79 -31.41
CA ASP A 247 25.29 -18.56 -32.83
C ASP A 247 26.76 -18.17 -33.04
N GLU A 248 27.30 -17.30 -32.19
CA GLU A 248 28.73 -16.92 -32.21
C GLU A 248 29.65 -18.12 -31.90
N LEU A 249 29.24 -19.00 -30.98
CA LEU A 249 29.95 -20.25 -30.69
C LEU A 249 29.94 -21.20 -31.88
N PHE A 250 28.81 -21.34 -32.56
CA PHE A 250 28.71 -22.19 -33.74
C PHE A 250 29.53 -21.64 -34.90
N SER A 251 29.49 -20.33 -35.16
CA SER A 251 30.31 -19.74 -36.21
C SER A 251 31.80 -19.93 -35.93
N TYR A 252 32.23 -19.79 -34.67
CA TYR A 252 33.62 -20.05 -34.29
C TYR A 252 34.02 -21.53 -34.48
N VAL A 253 33.15 -22.47 -34.14
CA VAL A 253 33.40 -23.91 -34.34
C VAL A 253 33.52 -24.23 -35.84
N ASP A 254 32.64 -23.66 -36.67
CA ASP A 254 32.68 -23.84 -38.12
C ASP A 254 33.98 -23.25 -38.71
N ASP A 255 34.38 -22.04 -38.29
CA ASP A 255 35.65 -21.41 -38.72
C ASP A 255 36.88 -22.27 -38.36
N VAL A 256 36.91 -22.85 -37.16
CA VAL A 256 38.00 -23.74 -36.72
C VAL A 256 38.00 -25.04 -37.51
N LYS A 257 36.82 -25.61 -37.78
CA LYS A 257 36.69 -26.83 -38.59
C LYS A 257 37.22 -26.61 -40.01
N ASP A 258 36.85 -25.50 -40.64
CA ASP A 258 37.32 -25.12 -41.97
C ASP A 258 38.85 -24.95 -42.04
N LEU A 259 39.47 -24.46 -40.97
CA LEU A 259 40.93 -24.37 -40.86
C LEU A 259 41.60 -25.75 -40.81
N ILE A 260 41.06 -26.67 -39.99
CA ILE A 260 41.58 -28.04 -39.85
C ILE A 260 41.43 -28.82 -41.16
N ASP A 261 40.28 -28.71 -41.83
CA ASP A 261 40.02 -29.41 -43.09
C ASP A 261 40.96 -28.91 -44.20
N LYS A 262 41.26 -27.60 -44.24
CA LYS A 262 42.27 -27.03 -45.13
C LYS A 262 43.68 -27.54 -44.84
N GLU A 263 44.04 -27.73 -43.58
CA GLU A 263 45.37 -28.22 -43.19
C GLU A 263 45.56 -29.70 -43.54
N ASN A 264 44.53 -30.53 -43.36
CA ASN A 264 44.56 -31.97 -43.71
C ASN A 264 44.53 -32.25 -45.23
N SER A 265 44.17 -31.24 -46.04
CA SER A 265 44.11 -31.36 -47.50
C SER A 265 45.42 -30.99 -48.23
N LYS A 266 46.46 -30.60 -47.48
CA LYS A 266 47.82 -30.33 -47.97
C LYS A 266 48.76 -31.50 -47.70
#